data_AF-A0A3B9DGI5-F1
#
_entry.id   AF-A0A3B9DGI5-F1
#
_cell.length_a   1.000
_cell.length_b   1.000
_cell.length_c   1.000
_cell.angle_alpha   90.00
_cell.angle_beta   90.00
_cell.angle_gamma   90.00
#
_symmetry.space_group_name_H-M   'P 1'
#
loop_
_entity.id
_entity.type
_entity.pdbx_description
1 polymer ?
#
loop_
_entity_poly.entity_id
_entity_poly.type
_entity_poly.pdbx_seq_one_letter_code
_entity_poly.pdbx_strand_id
1 'polypeptide(L)'
;MAPKGFFNSIGLFQAPALTAGHRCMGVAALLGACFVVTHLVSVVVTCVVSGFNWGAPAWVLDILGFLAGLFFAVQCWLSSTQTSADFRSGNVWIGVWAFATLGARIIDTLMLFGVVKWSAVYVTPTGVVLWSNVVSEV
;
A
#
# COMPACT_ATOMS: atom_id res chain seq x y z
N MET A 1 -31.79 15.67 -9.89
CA MET A 1 -30.63 15.58 -8.97
C MET A 1 -29.42 15.18 -9.80
N ALA A 2 -28.33 15.96 -9.77
CA ALA A 2 -27.11 15.57 -10.47
C ALA A 2 -26.57 14.25 -9.89
N PRO A 3 -26.09 13.31 -10.72
CA PRO A 3 -25.51 12.08 -10.22
C PRO A 3 -24.33 12.42 -9.31
N LYS A 4 -24.35 11.90 -8.08
CA LYS A 4 -23.17 11.94 -7.21
C LYS A 4 -22.05 11.21 -7.97
N GLY A 5 -20.97 11.92 -8.29
CA GLY A 5 -19.83 11.33 -8.99
C GLY A 5 -19.28 10.12 -8.21
N PHE A 6 -18.63 9.17 -8.89
CA PHE A 6 -18.15 7.91 -8.31
C PHE A 6 -17.43 8.08 -6.96
N PHE A 7 -16.55 9.09 -6.84
CA PHE A 7 -15.83 9.39 -5.60
C PHE A 7 -16.72 9.85 -4.43
N ASN A 8 -17.85 10.53 -4.71
CA ASN A 8 -18.83 10.89 -3.69
C ASN A 8 -19.58 9.67 -3.17
N SER A 9 -19.78 8.64 -3.99
CA SER A 9 -20.48 7.41 -3.58
C SER A 9 -19.67 6.56 -2.62
N ILE A 10 -18.34 6.60 -2.73
CA ILE A 10 -17.44 5.96 -1.77
C ILE A 10 -17.07 6.89 -0.62
N GLY A 11 -17.27 8.21 -0.74
CA GLY A 11 -17.01 9.16 0.35
C GLY A 11 -15.55 9.61 0.38
N LEU A 12 -14.91 9.75 -0.78
CA LEU A 12 -13.56 10.29 -0.96
C LEU A 12 -13.66 11.76 -1.37
N PHE A 13 -12.68 12.60 -1.02
CA PHE A 13 -12.69 14.05 -1.35
C PHE A 13 -13.90 14.82 -0.79
N GLN A 14 -14.38 14.47 0.41
CA GLN A 14 -15.57 15.09 1.03
C GLN A 14 -15.24 16.27 1.96
N ALA A 15 -13.99 16.76 1.97
CA ALA A 15 -13.60 17.83 2.87
C ALA A 15 -14.39 19.14 2.60
N PRO A 16 -14.74 19.93 3.64
CA PRO A 16 -15.52 21.17 3.49
C PRO A 16 -14.90 22.18 2.51
N ALA A 17 -13.57 22.19 2.40
CA ALA A 17 -12.82 22.91 1.39
C ALA A 17 -11.76 21.98 0.79
N LEU A 18 -11.90 21.66 -0.51
CA LEU A 18 -11.04 20.69 -1.17
C LEU A 18 -9.70 21.29 -1.61
N THR A 19 -8.76 21.36 -0.68
CA THR A 19 -7.38 21.83 -0.95
C THR A 19 -6.57 20.82 -1.77
N ALA A 20 -5.43 21.27 -2.31
CA ALA A 20 -4.47 20.39 -2.98
C ALA A 20 -4.00 19.23 -2.07
N GLY A 21 -3.89 19.46 -0.76
CA GLY A 21 -3.55 18.44 0.22
C GLY A 21 -4.59 17.31 0.27
N HIS A 22 -5.88 17.65 0.38
CA HIS A 22 -6.96 16.65 0.38
C HIS A 22 -6.98 15.84 -0.92
N ARG A 23 -6.71 16.49 -2.06
CA ARG A 23 -6.59 15.81 -3.36
C ARG A 23 -5.42 14.82 -3.38
N CYS A 24 -4.26 15.23 -2.89
CA CYS A 24 -3.09 14.37 -2.77
C CYS A 24 -3.37 13.15 -1.87
N MET A 25 -3.97 13.37 -0.71
CA MET A 25 -4.32 12.30 0.22
C MET A 25 -5.34 11.32 -0.40
N GLY A 26 -6.34 11.81 -1.12
CA GLY A 26 -7.28 10.92 -1.78
C GLY A 26 -6.67 10.14 -2.95
N VAL A 27 -5.74 10.72 -3.71
CA VAL A 27 -4.96 9.95 -4.71
C VAL A 27 -4.10 8.89 -4.01
N ALA A 28 -3.43 9.23 -2.91
CA ALA A 28 -2.66 8.26 -2.13
C ALA A 28 -3.54 7.11 -1.59
N ALA A 29 -4.77 7.41 -1.16
CA ALA A 29 -5.73 6.40 -0.74
C ALA A 29 -6.14 5.46 -1.88
N LEU A 30 -6.37 6.00 -3.09
CA LEU A 30 -6.69 5.20 -4.28
C LEU A 30 -5.52 4.30 -4.68
N LEU A 31 -4.31 4.83 -4.73
CA LEU A 31 -3.11 4.05 -5.03
C LEU A 31 -2.85 2.98 -3.96
N GLY A 32 -3.02 3.31 -2.68
CA GLY A 32 -2.93 2.35 -1.58
C GLY A 32 -4.00 1.25 -1.66
N ALA A 33 -5.22 1.57 -2.09
CA ALA A 33 -6.25 0.56 -2.34
C ALA A 33 -5.89 -0.36 -3.52
N CYS A 34 -5.33 0.19 -4.60
CA CYS A 34 -4.80 -0.63 -5.69
C CYS A 34 -3.70 -1.56 -5.21
N PHE A 35 -2.74 -1.05 -4.43
CA PHE A 35 -1.68 -1.84 -3.80
C PHE A 35 -2.23 -3.01 -2.98
N VAL A 36 -3.22 -2.76 -2.12
CA VAL A 36 -3.84 -3.83 -1.31
C VAL A 36 -4.39 -4.96 -2.20
N VAL A 37 -5.04 -4.61 -3.31
CA VAL A 37 -5.58 -5.61 -4.24
C VAL A 37 -4.48 -6.33 -4.99
N THR A 38 -3.50 -5.62 -5.56
CA THR A 38 -2.41 -6.22 -6.35
C THR A 38 -1.50 -7.08 -5.48
N HIS A 39 -1.25 -6.69 -4.23
CA HIS A 39 -0.49 -7.47 -3.28
C HIS A 39 -1.17 -8.80 -2.94
N LEU A 40 -2.48 -8.81 -2.67
CA LEU A 40 -3.24 -10.04 -2.46
C LEU A 40 -3.17 -10.98 -3.67
N VAL A 41 -3.28 -10.43 -4.88
CA VAL A 41 -3.10 -11.20 -6.12
C VAL A 41 -1.70 -11.79 -6.19
N SER A 42 -0.66 -11.01 -5.85
CA SER A 42 0.71 -11.51 -5.84
C SER A 42 0.91 -12.65 -4.85
N VAL A 43 0.34 -12.56 -3.64
CA VAL A 43 0.39 -13.64 -2.65
C VAL A 43 -0.27 -14.89 -3.20
N VAL A 44 -1.47 -14.78 -3.78
CA VAL A 44 -2.18 -15.92 -4.40
C VAL A 44 -1.34 -16.55 -5.51
N VAL A 45 -0.79 -15.76 -6.43
CA VAL A 45 0.06 -16.25 -7.52
C VAL A 45 1.29 -16.97 -6.96
N THR A 46 1.96 -16.37 -5.98
CA THR A 46 3.16 -16.95 -5.35
C THR A 46 2.83 -18.26 -4.66
N CYS A 47 1.71 -18.35 -3.94
CA CYS A 47 1.28 -19.59 -3.30
C CYS A 47 0.93 -20.68 -4.32
N VAL A 48 0.28 -20.33 -5.43
CA VAL A 48 -0.10 -21.28 -6.49
C VAL A 48 1.14 -21.81 -7.22
N VAL A 49 2.12 -20.95 -7.51
CA VAL A 49 3.30 -21.30 -8.31
C VAL A 49 4.42 -21.92 -7.48
N SER A 50 4.64 -21.41 -6.27
CA SER A 50 5.79 -21.74 -5.42
C SER A 50 5.42 -22.44 -4.10
N GLY A 51 4.13 -22.64 -3.83
CA GLY A 51 3.64 -23.24 -2.58
C GLY A 51 3.67 -22.27 -1.40
N PHE A 52 3.39 -22.77 -0.20
CA PHE A 52 3.24 -21.97 1.04
C PHE A 52 4.48 -21.97 1.96
N ASN A 53 5.56 -22.65 1.55
CA ASN A 53 6.73 -22.90 2.40
C ASN A 53 7.72 -21.72 2.40
N TRP A 54 7.27 -20.51 2.71
CA TRP A 54 8.09 -19.30 2.66
C TRP A 54 8.91 -19.10 3.95
N GLY A 55 8.60 -19.85 5.00
CA GLY A 55 9.17 -19.66 6.33
C GLY A 55 8.42 -18.59 7.14
N ALA A 56 8.43 -18.75 8.46
CA ALA A 56 7.70 -17.85 9.36
C ALA A 56 8.13 -16.37 9.23
N PRO A 57 9.42 -16.02 9.08
CA PRO A 57 9.82 -14.61 8.94
C PRO A 57 9.25 -13.93 7.70
N ALA A 58 9.22 -14.64 6.56
CA ALA A 58 8.65 -14.12 5.32
C ALA A 58 7.14 -13.87 5.47
N TRP A 59 6.40 -14.84 5.99
CA TRP A 59 4.96 -14.69 6.26
C TRP A 59 4.65 -13.53 7.21
N VAL A 60 5.41 -13.42 8.30
CA VAL A 60 5.19 -12.35 9.28
C VAL A 60 5.43 -10.98 8.66
N LEU A 61 6.53 -10.80 7.92
CA LEU A 61 6.84 -9.52 7.30
C LEU A 61 5.86 -9.15 6.18
N ASP A 62 5.41 -10.13 5.39
CA ASP A 62 4.39 -9.95 4.35
C ASP A 62 3.06 -9.46 4.95
N ILE A 63 2.55 -10.16 5.98
CA ILE A 63 1.30 -9.80 6.66
C ILE A 63 1.42 -8.42 7.33
N LEU A 64 2.53 -8.14 8.02
CA LEU A 64 2.75 -6.84 8.67
C LEU A 64 2.81 -5.71 7.64
N GLY A 65 3.52 -5.92 6.52
CA GLY A 65 3.61 -4.96 5.42
C GLY A 65 2.25 -4.69 4.78
N PHE A 66 1.47 -5.74 4.55
CA PHE A 66 0.11 -5.63 4.02
C PHE A 66 -0.81 -4.83 4.94
N LEU A 67 -0.84 -5.16 6.24
CA LEU A 67 -1.66 -4.44 7.22
C LEU A 67 -1.23 -2.98 7.37
N ALA A 68 0.08 -2.70 7.33
CA ALA A 68 0.60 -1.34 7.34
C ALA A 68 0.16 -0.55 6.10
N GLY A 69 0.23 -1.14 4.91
CA GLY A 69 -0.25 -0.53 3.66
C GLY A 69 -1.76 -0.27 3.67
N LEU A 70 -2.55 -1.22 4.14
CA LEU A 70 -4.00 -1.06 4.30
C LEU A 70 -4.33 0.06 5.29
N PHE A 71 -3.68 0.06 6.46
CA PHE A 71 -3.86 1.13 7.45
C PHE A 71 -3.50 2.50 6.85
N PHE A 72 -2.37 2.61 6.17
CA PHE A 72 -1.96 3.84 5.51
C PHE A 72 -2.99 4.34 4.48
N ALA A 73 -3.53 3.44 3.65
CA ALA A 73 -4.56 3.77 2.67
C ALA A 73 -5.84 4.32 3.34
N VAL A 74 -6.29 3.68 4.43
CA VAL A 74 -7.46 4.13 5.21
C VAL A 74 -7.21 5.49 5.86
N GLN A 75 -6.02 5.72 6.42
CA GLN A 75 -5.69 7.02 7.02
C GLN A 75 -5.65 8.14 5.96
N CYS A 76 -5.07 7.88 4.79
CA CYS A 76 -5.10 8.81 3.67
C CYS A 76 -6.54 9.09 3.20
N TRP A 77 -7.40 8.08 3.18
CA TRP A 77 -8.81 8.25 2.86
C TRP A 77 -9.50 9.19 3.84
N LEU A 78 -9.39 8.93 5.14
CA LEU A 78 -9.99 9.77 6.19
C LEU A 78 -9.47 11.21 6.10
N SER A 79 -8.16 11.38 5.95
CA SER A 79 -7.52 12.68 5.78
C SER A 79 -8.04 13.44 4.55
N SER A 80 -8.40 12.74 3.46
CA SER A 80 -8.97 13.38 2.25
C SER A 80 -10.39 13.97 2.46
N THR A 81 -11.05 13.61 3.56
CA THR A 81 -12.46 13.92 3.83
C THR A 81 -12.67 14.86 5.02
N GLN A 82 -11.66 15.05 5.86
CA GLN A 82 -11.74 15.83 7.09
C GLN A 82 -10.92 17.10 7.00
N THR A 83 -11.22 18.11 7.82
CA THR A 83 -10.37 19.29 7.87
C THR A 83 -9.00 18.94 8.48
N SER A 84 -7.96 19.68 8.08
CA SER A 84 -6.61 19.42 8.58
C SER A 84 -6.47 19.64 10.09
N ALA A 85 -7.34 20.48 10.69
CA ALA A 85 -7.36 20.70 12.13
C ALA A 85 -7.92 19.47 12.88
N ASP A 86 -9.01 18.90 12.38
CA ASP A 86 -9.68 17.75 12.99
C ASP A 86 -8.85 16.47 12.90
N PHE A 87 -8.00 16.35 11.87
CA PHE A 87 -7.16 15.16 11.64
C PHE A 87 -5.65 15.41 11.82
N ARG A 88 -5.27 16.44 12.59
CA ARG A 88 -3.87 16.87 12.71
C ARG A 88 -2.92 15.77 13.20
N SER A 89 -3.29 15.04 14.26
CA SER A 89 -2.48 13.92 14.78
C SER A 89 -2.39 12.77 13.77
N GLY A 90 -3.50 12.47 13.07
CA GLY A 90 -3.53 11.48 12.01
C GLY A 90 -2.60 11.84 10.85
N ASN A 91 -2.56 13.11 10.44
CA ASN A 91 -1.68 13.59 9.39
C ASN A 91 -0.19 13.47 9.74
N VAL A 92 0.19 13.69 11.00
CA VAL A 92 1.58 13.46 11.46
C VAL A 92 1.95 11.99 11.29
N TRP A 93 1.06 11.08 11.71
CA TRP A 93 1.27 9.66 11.56
C TRP A 93 1.32 9.22 10.09
N ILE A 94 0.47 9.78 9.22
CA ILE A 94 0.57 9.55 7.76
C ILE A 94 1.97 9.92 7.27
N GLY A 95 2.51 11.08 7.69
CA GLY A 95 3.88 11.47 7.34
C GLY A 95 4.92 10.43 7.79
N VAL A 96 4.88 10.00 9.04
CA VAL A 96 5.80 8.98 9.59
C VAL A 96 5.69 7.66 8.81
N TRP A 97 4.47 7.18 8.57
CA TRP A 97 4.23 5.93 7.86
C TRP A 97 4.61 6.02 6.38
N ALA A 98 4.46 7.18 5.74
CA ALA A 98 4.92 7.40 4.37
C ALA A 98 6.44 7.22 4.25
N PHE A 99 7.21 7.77 5.21
CA PHE A 99 8.66 7.58 5.25
C PHE A 99 9.06 6.12 5.50
N ALA A 100 8.41 5.46 6.45
CA ALA A 100 8.67 4.05 6.74
C ALA A 100 8.35 3.16 5.53
N THR A 101 7.23 3.41 4.87
CA THR A 101 6.78 2.66 3.68
C THR A 101 7.74 2.90 2.51
N LEU A 102 8.17 4.14 2.26
CA LEU A 102 9.17 4.44 1.23
C LEU A 102 10.46 3.66 1.47
N GLY A 103 10.96 3.64 2.71
CA GLY A 103 12.14 2.86 3.08
C GLY A 103 11.97 1.37 2.83
N ALA A 104 10.84 0.80 3.25
CA ALA A 104 10.51 -0.60 3.01
C ALA A 104 10.45 -0.93 1.51
N ARG A 105 9.76 -0.10 0.70
CA ARG A 105 9.64 -0.30 -0.76
C ARG A 105 10.98 -0.21 -1.48
N ILE A 106 11.87 0.68 -1.04
CA ILE A 106 13.24 0.74 -1.58
C ILE A 106 13.96 -0.58 -1.30
N ILE A 107 13.89 -1.09 -0.07
CA ILE A 107 14.53 -2.36 0.29
C ILE A 107 13.91 -3.52 -0.51
N ASP A 108 12.59 -3.60 -0.62
CA ASP A 108 11.88 -4.63 -1.39
C ASP A 108 12.28 -4.59 -2.86
N THR A 109 12.32 -3.41 -3.47
CA THR A 109 12.78 -3.22 -4.85
C THR A 109 14.23 -3.68 -5.04
N LEU A 110 15.13 -3.31 -4.11
CA LEU A 110 16.52 -3.74 -4.14
C LEU A 110 16.67 -5.26 -3.98
N MET A 111 15.82 -5.90 -3.17
CA MET A 111 15.78 -7.36 -3.03
C MET A 111 15.25 -8.04 -4.30
N LEU A 112 14.23 -7.46 -4.93
CA LEU A 112 13.63 -7.95 -6.16
C LEU A 112 14.63 -7.93 -7.33
N PHE A 113 15.44 -6.88 -7.45
CA PHE A 113 16.53 -6.81 -8.43
C PHE A 113 17.80 -7.56 -8.02
N GLY A 114 17.80 -8.23 -6.85
CA GLY A 114 18.93 -9.03 -6.37
C GLY A 114 20.14 -8.22 -5.89
N VAL A 115 20.00 -6.91 -5.72
CA VAL A 115 21.03 -6.01 -5.20
C VAL A 115 21.26 -6.27 -3.71
N VAL A 116 20.18 -6.50 -2.97
CA VAL A 116 20.20 -6.90 -1.55
C VAL A 116 19.73 -8.35 -1.44
N LYS A 117 20.43 -9.18 -0.66
CA LYS A 117 20.06 -10.59 -0.43
C LYS A 117 19.70 -10.80 1.03
N TRP A 118 18.46 -11.20 1.28
CA TRP A 118 17.98 -11.57 2.61
C TRP A 118 17.27 -12.93 2.57
N SER A 119 18.05 -14.00 2.62
CA SER A 119 17.57 -15.37 2.41
C SER A 119 16.53 -15.86 3.43
N ALA A 120 16.46 -15.26 4.61
CA ALA A 120 15.46 -15.60 5.63
C ALA A 120 14.05 -15.08 5.30
N VAL A 121 13.95 -14.10 4.40
CA VAL A 121 12.70 -13.37 4.10
C VAL A 121 12.35 -13.45 2.62
N TYR A 122 13.35 -13.47 1.74
CA TYR A 122 13.15 -13.32 0.31
C TYR A 122 14.02 -14.29 -0.48
N VAL A 123 13.35 -15.12 -1.28
CA VAL A 123 13.97 -15.93 -2.34
C VAL A 123 13.69 -15.22 -3.66
N THR A 124 14.74 -14.94 -4.44
CA THR A 124 14.60 -14.19 -5.70
C THR A 124 13.58 -14.87 -6.62
N PRO A 125 12.42 -14.23 -6.89
CA PRO A 125 11.37 -14.82 -7.68
C PRO A 125 11.75 -14.83 -9.16
N THR A 126 11.17 -15.77 -9.92
CA THR A 126 11.36 -15.86 -11.36
C THR A 126 10.01 -16.08 -12.06
N GLY A 127 9.96 -15.81 -13.37
CA GLY A 127 8.75 -16.04 -14.17
C GLY A 127 7.55 -15.21 -13.71
N VAL A 128 6.39 -15.87 -13.56
CA VAL A 128 5.11 -15.21 -13.24
C VAL A 128 5.12 -14.56 -11.84
N VAL A 129 5.83 -15.16 -10.89
CA VAL A 129 5.97 -14.63 -9.52
C VAL A 129 6.77 -13.31 -9.51
N LEU A 130 7.78 -13.20 -10.38
CA LEU A 130 8.53 -11.95 -10.53
C LEU A 130 7.62 -10.84 -11.05
N TRP A 131 6.83 -11.11 -12.09
CA TRP A 131 5.93 -10.11 -12.66
C TRP A 131 4.80 -9.71 -11.73
N SER A 132 4.23 -10.64 -10.95
CA SER A 132 3.22 -10.31 -9.95
C SER A 132 3.79 -9.43 -8.84
N ASN A 133 5.01 -9.71 -8.38
CA ASN A 133 5.70 -8.86 -7.43
C ASN A 133 6.00 -7.48 -8.02
N VAL A 134 6.51 -7.38 -9.25
CA VAL A 134 6.74 -6.08 -9.90
C VAL A 134 5.45 -5.25 -9.99
N VAL A 135 4.32 -5.85 -10.38
CA VAL A 135 3.03 -5.13 -10.45
C VAL A 135 2.48 -4.75 -9.07
N SER A 136 2.82 -5.51 -8.02
CA SER A 136 2.46 -5.15 -6.66
C SER A 136 3.34 -4.04 -6.08
N GLU A 137 4.58 -3.90 -6.57
CA GLU A 137 5.60 -3.01 -6.00
C GLU A 137 5.75 -1.68 -6.74
N VAL A 138 5.28 -1.60 -8.00
CA VAL A 138 5.31 -0.41 -8.88
C VAL A 138 3.95 0.28 -8.93
#